data_AF-G9YXR7-F1
#
_entry.id   AF-G9YXR7-F1
#
_cell.length_a   1.000
_cell.length_b   1.000
_cell.length_c   1.000
_cell.angle_alpha   90.00
_cell.angle_beta   90.00
_cell.angle_gamma   90.00
#
_symmetry.space_group_name_H-M   'P 1'
#
loop_
_entity.id
_entity.type
_entity.pdbx_description
1 polymer ?
#
loop_
_entity_poly.entity_id
_entity_poly.type
_entity_poly.pdbx_seq_one_letter_code
_entity_poly.pdbx_strand_id
1 'polypeptide(L)'
;MHEHPNSLLKVGCLLFIVGGLASALVTLAGLLLSVGSMMDSELYPYVDQMARAQSDGLIGGDEIMAVFSGFVFVMGAIAVIMLIIDLTVGILGLSRSRRPEKYRFFLGWGIPLLVIGGIGTLLTGVVTPNGVASLVCGVAAPILFIVGGIQQNKAYNEAHTPTP
;
A
#
# COMPACT_ATOMS: atom_id res chain seq x y z
N MET A 1 35.26 -15.05 5.01
CA MET A 1 34.28 -14.28 4.21
C MET A 1 32.91 -14.47 4.85
N HIS A 2 32.53 -13.61 5.80
CA HIS A 2 31.14 -13.59 6.27
C HIS A 2 30.35 -12.80 5.24
N GLU A 3 29.72 -13.51 4.29
CA GLU A 3 28.60 -12.96 3.56
C GLU A 3 27.58 -12.54 4.62
N HIS A 4 27.50 -11.26 4.95
CA HIS A 4 26.45 -10.77 5.82
C HIS A 4 25.21 -10.69 4.93
N PRO A 5 24.27 -11.67 5.00
CA PRO A 5 23.04 -11.54 4.24
C PRO A 5 22.41 -10.22 4.68
N ASN A 6 22.09 -9.34 3.74
CA ASN A 6 21.42 -8.08 4.04
C ASN A 6 20.00 -8.37 4.53
N SER A 7 19.90 -8.76 5.81
CA SER A 7 18.68 -9.17 6.48
C SER A 7 17.67 -8.02 6.50
N LEU A 8 18.15 -6.77 6.53
CA LEU A 8 17.31 -5.57 6.39
C LEU A 8 16.49 -5.59 5.09
N LEU A 9 17.10 -5.97 3.97
CA LEU A 9 16.44 -5.96 2.67
C LEU A 9 15.41 -7.11 2.56
N LYS A 10 15.74 -8.27 3.13
CA LYS A 10 14.80 -9.39 3.24
C LYS A 10 13.60 -9.02 4.10
N VAL A 11 13.83 -8.37 5.25
CA VAL A 11 12.77 -7.88 6.14
C VAL A 11 11.92 -6.83 5.42
N GLY A 12 12.51 -5.88 4.70
CA GLY A 12 11.77 -4.90 3.90
C GLY A 12 10.88 -5.52 2.83
N CYS A 13 11.38 -6.53 2.10
CA CYS A 13 10.56 -7.24 1.10
C CYS A 13 9.43 -8.05 1.75
N LEU A 14 9.71 -8.69 2.89
CA LEU A 14 8.72 -9.49 3.62
C LEU A 14 7.62 -8.58 4.19
N LEU A 15 7.98 -7.38 4.64
CA LEU A 15 7.04 -6.35 5.06
C LEU A 15 6.18 -5.82 3.91
N PHE A 16 6.70 -5.68 2.70
CA PHE A 16 5.88 -5.36 1.52
C PHE A 16 4.88 -6.47 1.19
N ILE A 17 5.30 -7.73 1.24
CA ILE A 17 4.40 -8.85 0.92
C ILE A 17 3.32 -9.00 2.00
N VAL A 18 3.72 -9.10 3.27
CA VAL A 18 2.77 -9.31 4.38
C VAL A 18 1.94 -8.06 4.63
N GLY A 19 2.56 -6.88 4.57
CA GLY A 19 1.88 -5.59 4.74
C GLY A 19 0.92 -5.27 3.59
N GLY A 20 1.31 -5.54 2.34
CA GLY A 20 0.45 -5.36 1.17
C GLY A 20 -0.75 -6.29 1.20
N LEU A 21 -0.55 -7.57 1.53
CA LEU A 21 -1.63 -8.54 1.74
C LEU A 21 -2.59 -8.12 2.85
N ALA A 22 -2.06 -7.75 4.02
CA ALA A 22 -2.88 -7.33 5.15
C ALA A 22 -3.65 -6.05 4.83
N SER A 23 -3.00 -5.03 4.25
CA SER A 23 -3.64 -3.76 3.89
C SER A 23 -4.72 -3.94 2.83
N ALA A 24 -4.47 -4.78 1.82
CA ALA A 24 -5.49 -5.11 0.81
C ALA A 24 -6.67 -5.88 1.41
N LEU A 25 -6.42 -6.85 2.28
CA LEU A 25 -7.48 -7.60 2.97
C LEU A 25 -8.37 -6.68 3.79
N VAL A 26 -7.78 -5.76 4.58
CA VAL A 26 -8.61 -4.86 5.39
C VAL A 26 -9.30 -3.81 4.53
N THR A 27 -8.67 -3.32 3.46
CA THR A 27 -9.31 -2.40 2.52
C THR A 27 -10.50 -3.07 1.82
N LEU A 28 -10.33 -4.29 1.33
CA LEU A 28 -11.40 -5.07 0.69
C LEU A 28 -12.51 -5.42 1.68
N ALA A 29 -12.17 -5.80 2.92
CA ALA A 29 -13.15 -6.04 3.97
C ALA A 29 -13.94 -4.76 4.31
N GLY A 30 -13.27 -3.60 4.39
CA GLY A 30 -13.92 -2.31 4.61
C GLY A 30 -14.85 -1.92 3.47
N LEU A 31 -14.45 -2.17 2.22
CA LEU A 31 -15.30 -1.95 1.04
C LEU A 31 -16.51 -2.88 1.05
N LEU A 32 -16.33 -4.17 1.37
CA LEU A 32 -17.42 -5.15 1.48
C LEU A 32 -18.40 -4.81 2.61
N LEU A 33 -17.91 -4.37 3.77
CA LEU A 33 -18.75 -3.91 4.88
C LEU A 33 -19.52 -2.64 4.52
N SER A 34 -18.89 -1.71 3.79
CA SER A 34 -19.54 -0.50 3.28
C SER A 34 -20.71 -0.87 2.35
N VAL A 35 -20.48 -1.74 1.36
CA VAL A 35 -21.55 -2.23 0.46
C VAL A 35 -22.62 -3.01 1.22
N GLY A 36 -22.23 -3.89 2.15
CA GLY A 36 -23.17 -4.67 2.96
C GLY A 36 -24.08 -3.79 3.83
N SER A 37 -23.52 -2.80 4.53
CA SER A 37 -24.29 -1.87 5.37
C SER A 37 -25.35 -1.08 4.60
N MET A 38 -25.10 -0.81 3.32
CA MET A 38 -26.03 -0.14 2.42
C MET A 38 -27.15 -1.03 1.90
N MET A 39 -26.90 -2.34 1.76
CA MET A 39 -27.90 -3.30 1.31
C MET A 39 -28.80 -3.80 2.45
N ASP A 40 -28.30 -3.80 3.68
CA ASP A 40 -28.89 -4.56 4.80
C ASP A 40 -29.73 -3.71 5.78
N SER A 41 -29.74 -2.38 5.68
CA SER A 41 -30.36 -1.58 6.75
C SER A 41 -31.10 -0.34 6.25
N GLU A 42 -32.06 0.07 7.08
CA GLU A 42 -32.98 1.22 7.07
C GLU A 42 -32.36 2.58 6.68
N LEU A 43 -31.06 2.60 6.38
CA LEU A 43 -30.30 3.69 5.81
C LEU A 43 -30.79 4.05 4.41
N TYR A 44 -31.13 3.09 3.53
CA TYR A 44 -31.55 3.39 2.15
C TYR A 44 -32.71 4.41 2.05
N PRO A 45 -33.84 4.24 2.77
CA PRO A 45 -34.91 5.23 2.76
C PRO A 45 -34.49 6.57 3.41
N TYR A 46 -33.58 6.55 4.40
CA TYR A 46 -33.04 7.77 4.98
C TYR A 46 -32.12 8.53 4.02
N VAL A 47 -31.26 7.83 3.27
CA VAL A 47 -30.39 8.44 2.24
C VAL A 47 -31.24 8.95 1.09
N ASP A 48 -32.28 8.22 0.66
CA ASP A 48 -33.21 8.67 -0.37
C ASP A 48 -33.98 9.93 0.06
N GLN A 49 -34.39 9.99 1.32
CA GLN A 49 -35.09 11.16 1.87
C GLN A 49 -34.15 12.38 2.02
N MET A 50 -32.90 12.16 2.42
CA MET A 50 -31.86 13.21 2.44
C MET A 50 -31.46 13.67 1.04
N ALA A 51 -31.32 12.74 0.09
CA ALA A 51 -31.01 12.99 -1.31
C ALA A 51 -32.05 13.93 -1.90
N ARG A 52 -33.32 13.55 -1.78
CA ARG A 52 -34.46 14.33 -2.26
C ARG A 52 -34.59 15.68 -1.55
N ALA A 53 -34.31 15.76 -0.25
CA ALA A 53 -34.33 17.02 0.49
C ALA A 53 -33.19 17.97 0.08
N GLN A 54 -32.00 17.45 -0.23
CA GLN A 54 -30.84 18.25 -0.61
C GLN A 54 -30.82 18.60 -2.11
N SER A 55 -31.45 17.77 -2.94
CA SER A 55 -31.51 17.94 -4.40
C SER A 55 -32.84 18.53 -4.90
N ASP A 56 -33.72 19.01 -4.01
CA ASP A 56 -35.07 19.49 -4.35
C ASP A 56 -35.90 18.49 -5.16
N GLY A 57 -35.71 17.19 -4.89
CA GLY A 57 -36.38 16.07 -5.56
C GLY A 57 -35.77 15.62 -6.90
N LEU A 58 -34.72 16.30 -7.40
CA LEU A 58 -34.12 16.00 -8.71
C LEU A 58 -33.22 14.75 -8.73
N ILE A 59 -32.52 14.44 -7.63
CA ILE A 59 -31.62 13.29 -7.48
C ILE A 59 -32.25 12.31 -6.48
N GLY A 60 -32.66 11.14 -6.98
CA GLY A 60 -33.14 10.05 -6.14
C GLY A 60 -31.98 9.30 -5.47
N GLY A 61 -32.29 8.57 -4.40
CA GLY A 61 -31.34 7.69 -3.73
C GLY A 61 -30.65 6.72 -4.70
N ASP A 62 -31.36 6.23 -5.72
CA ASP A 62 -30.80 5.34 -6.75
C ASP A 62 -29.57 5.93 -7.47
N GLU A 63 -29.57 7.22 -7.80
CA GLU A 63 -28.44 7.88 -8.47
C GLU A 63 -27.25 8.04 -7.53
N ILE A 64 -27.49 8.36 -6.26
CA ILE A 64 -26.44 8.47 -5.24
C ILE A 64 -25.79 7.10 -5.00
N MET A 65 -26.59 6.04 -4.95
CA MET A 65 -26.10 4.68 -4.74
C MET A 65 -25.35 4.14 -5.96
N ALA A 66 -25.74 4.54 -7.17
CA ALA A 66 -24.98 4.24 -8.39
C ALA A 66 -23.60 4.92 -8.38
N VAL A 67 -23.52 6.20 -8.01
CA VAL A 67 -22.25 6.94 -7.89
C VAL A 67 -21.38 6.36 -6.79
N PHE A 68 -21.97 6.03 -5.63
CA PHE A 68 -21.25 5.47 -4.50
C PHE A 68 -20.70 4.07 -4.82
N SER A 69 -21.51 3.19 -5.43
CA SER A 69 -21.05 1.87 -5.86
C SER A 69 -19.93 1.96 -6.90
N GLY A 70 -20.01 2.91 -7.84
CA GLY A 70 -18.94 3.21 -8.79
C GLY A 70 -17.65 3.64 -8.09
N PHE A 71 -17.75 4.52 -7.08
CA PHE A 71 -16.61 4.94 -6.27
C PHE A 71 -15.97 3.78 -5.49
N VAL A 72 -16.78 2.94 -4.85
CA VAL A 72 -16.32 1.74 -4.13
C VAL A 72 -15.59 0.78 -5.08
N PHE A 73 -16.12 0.57 -6.29
CA PHE A 73 -15.50 -0.31 -7.28
C PHE A 73 -14.15 0.23 -7.77
N VAL A 74 -14.06 1.54 -8.03
CA VAL A 74 -12.80 2.21 -8.40
C VAL A 74 -11.78 2.08 -7.27
N MET A 75 -12.18 2.34 -6.02
CA MET A 75 -11.30 2.20 -4.86
C MET A 75 -10.85 0.76 -4.64
N GLY A 76 -11.74 -0.21 -4.85
CA GLY A 76 -11.41 -1.64 -4.84
C GLY A 76 -10.39 -2.01 -5.92
N ALA A 77 -10.59 -1.54 -7.16
CA ALA A 77 -9.67 -1.78 -8.26
C ALA A 77 -8.27 -1.17 -7.98
N ILE A 78 -8.21 0.05 -7.45
CA ILE A 78 -6.96 0.70 -7.05
C ILE A 78 -6.25 -0.11 -5.96
N ALA A 79 -6.98 -0.58 -4.94
CA ALA A 79 -6.42 -1.39 -3.86
C ALA A 79 -5.81 -2.70 -4.39
N VAL A 80 -6.47 -3.35 -5.36
CA VAL A 80 -5.96 -4.57 -6.01
C VAL A 80 -4.71 -4.27 -6.86
N ILE A 81 -4.69 -3.16 -7.59
CA ILE A 81 -3.50 -2.76 -8.37
C ILE A 81 -2.30 -2.52 -7.44
N MET A 82 -2.51 -1.80 -6.33
CA MET A 82 -1.46 -1.55 -5.34
C MET A 82 -0.96 -2.86 -4.70
N LEU A 83 -1.87 -3.80 -4.37
CA LEU A 83 -1.51 -5.13 -3.90
C LEU A 83 -0.58 -5.86 -4.89
N ILE A 84 -0.89 -5.82 -6.18
CA ILE A 84 -0.07 -6.46 -7.23
C ILE A 84 1.32 -5.81 -7.29
N ILE A 85 1.40 -4.48 -7.15
CA ILE A 85 2.66 -3.74 -7.14
C ILE A 85 3.50 -4.16 -5.92
N ASP A 86 2.92 -4.17 -4.71
CA ASP A 86 3.62 -4.55 -3.48
C ASP A 86 4.15 -6.00 -3.53
N LEU A 87 3.34 -6.93 -4.06
CA LEU A 87 3.77 -8.30 -4.32
C LEU A 87 4.90 -8.37 -5.33
N THR A 88 4.78 -7.66 -6.45
CA THR A 88 5.78 -7.66 -7.52
C THR A 88 7.10 -7.09 -7.03
N VAL A 89 7.07 -5.96 -6.33
CA VAL A 89 8.25 -5.29 -5.77
C VAL A 89 8.86 -6.13 -4.64
N GLY A 90 8.05 -6.72 -3.76
CA GLY A 90 8.53 -7.61 -2.70
C GLY A 90 9.21 -8.86 -3.23
N ILE A 91 8.62 -9.54 -4.22
CA ILE A 91 9.19 -10.76 -4.82
C ILE A 91 10.43 -10.44 -5.66
N LEU A 92 10.39 -9.41 -6.52
CA LEU A 92 11.55 -8.97 -7.30
C LEU A 92 12.67 -8.48 -6.39
N GLY A 93 12.32 -7.80 -5.29
CA GLY A 93 13.25 -7.35 -4.25
C GLY A 93 13.96 -8.54 -3.58
N LEU A 94 13.24 -9.60 -3.20
CA LEU A 94 13.85 -10.81 -2.63
C LEU A 94 14.83 -11.49 -3.59
N SER A 95 14.44 -11.60 -4.87
CA SER A 95 15.29 -12.19 -5.91
C SER A 95 16.57 -11.37 -6.17
N ARG A 96 16.44 -10.03 -6.14
CA ARG A 96 17.56 -9.09 -6.38
C ARG A 96 18.36 -8.73 -5.12
N SER A 97 17.88 -9.08 -3.93
CA SER A 97 18.54 -8.85 -2.64
C SER A 97 19.91 -9.54 -2.52
N ARG A 98 20.17 -10.56 -3.34
CA ARG A 98 21.46 -11.25 -3.38
C ARG A 98 22.49 -10.63 -4.35
N ARG A 99 22.13 -9.57 -5.09
CA ARG A 99 22.99 -8.97 -6.13
C ARG A 99 23.28 -7.49 -5.84
N PRO A 100 24.45 -7.15 -5.29
CA PRO A 100 24.79 -5.78 -4.90
C PRO A 100 24.79 -4.76 -6.06
N GLU A 101 25.05 -5.19 -7.30
CA GLU A 101 24.98 -4.33 -8.50
C GLU A 101 23.60 -3.72 -8.77
N LYS A 102 22.52 -4.33 -8.25
CA LYS A 102 21.15 -3.91 -8.55
C LYS A 102 20.56 -2.95 -7.50
N TYR A 103 21.39 -2.31 -6.67
CA TYR A 103 20.92 -1.40 -5.61
C TYR A 103 20.03 -0.23 -6.12
N ARG A 104 20.28 0.24 -7.35
CA ARG A 104 19.47 1.30 -8.02
C ARG A 104 17.99 0.91 -8.16
N PHE A 105 17.69 -0.39 -8.24
CA PHE A 105 16.32 -0.88 -8.28
C PHE A 105 15.59 -0.63 -6.95
N PHE A 106 16.26 -0.86 -5.82
CA PHE A 106 15.70 -0.63 -4.49
C PHE A 106 15.47 0.85 -4.21
N LEU A 107 16.40 1.70 -4.65
CA LEU A 107 16.28 3.16 -4.51
C LEU A 107 15.22 3.74 -5.46
N GLY A 108 15.13 3.20 -6.69
CA GLY A 108 14.16 3.61 -7.69
C GLY A 108 12.71 3.24 -7.37
N TRP A 109 12.47 2.10 -6.71
CA TRP A 109 11.12 1.71 -6.24
C TRP A 109 10.81 2.20 -4.83
N GLY A 110 11.80 2.25 -3.95
CA GLY A 110 11.60 2.68 -2.56
C GLY A 110 11.13 4.12 -2.43
N ILE A 111 11.65 5.06 -3.24
CA ILE A 111 11.26 6.48 -3.16
C ILE A 111 9.79 6.69 -3.62
N PRO A 112 9.34 6.22 -4.80
CA PRO A 112 7.94 6.35 -5.19
C PRO A 112 6.97 5.67 -4.21
N LEU A 113 7.32 4.48 -3.72
CA LEU A 113 6.49 3.75 -2.75
C LEU A 113 6.41 4.47 -1.41
N LEU A 114 7.50 5.11 -0.97
CA LEU A 114 7.52 5.94 0.24
C LEU A 114 6.61 7.17 0.09
N VAL A 115 6.61 7.82 -1.08
CA VAL A 115 5.76 8.99 -1.34
C VAL A 115 4.29 8.58 -1.37
N ILE A 116 3.95 7.53 -2.11
CA ILE A 116 2.58 7.03 -2.21
C ILE A 116 2.07 6.56 -0.85
N GLY A 117 2.89 5.76 -0.14
CA GLY A 117 2.56 5.26 1.19
C GLY A 117 2.44 6.38 2.23
N GLY A 118 3.36 7.35 2.20
CA GLY A 118 3.34 8.53 3.06
C GLY A 118 2.07 9.37 2.88
N ILE A 119 1.67 9.64 1.63
CA ILE A 119 0.42 10.32 1.30
C ILE A 119 -0.79 9.51 1.78
N GLY A 120 -0.80 8.19 1.54
CA GLY A 120 -1.85 7.28 2.00
C GLY A 120 -2.05 7.33 3.52
N THR A 121 -0.96 7.31 4.30
CA THR A 121 -1.00 7.41 5.76
C THR A 121 -1.45 8.79 6.27
N LEU A 122 -1.11 9.86 5.56
CA LEU A 122 -1.56 11.22 5.89
C LEU A 122 -3.07 11.38 5.68
N LEU A 123 -3.63 10.75 4.64
CA LEU A 123 -5.05 10.84 4.32
C LEU A 123 -5.93 9.91 5.17
N THR A 124 -5.41 8.75 5.60
CA THR A 124 -6.17 7.75 6.39
C THR A 124 -5.99 7.87 7.91
N GLY A 125 -4.95 8.60 8.36
CA GLY A 125 -4.65 8.81 9.76
C GLY A 125 -4.01 7.59 10.44
N VAL A 126 -3.01 7.84 11.30
CA VAL A 126 -2.20 6.81 11.97
C VAL A 126 -2.96 6.03 13.06
N VAL A 127 -4.12 6.53 13.49
CA VAL A 127 -4.80 6.09 14.72
C VAL A 127 -5.76 4.90 14.52
N THR A 128 -5.89 4.39 13.30
CA THR A 128 -6.67 3.17 13.01
C THR A 128 -5.74 1.96 12.75
N PRO A 129 -6.20 0.72 12.96
CA PRO A 129 -5.44 -0.48 12.59
C PRO A 129 -4.97 -0.46 11.12
N ASN A 130 -5.77 0.18 10.25
CA ASN A 130 -5.44 0.45 8.85
C ASN A 130 -4.30 1.45 8.68
N GLY A 131 -4.28 2.50 9.51
CA GLY A 131 -3.18 3.47 9.54
C GLY A 131 -1.85 2.84 9.89
N VAL A 132 -1.82 1.91 10.87
CA VAL A 132 -0.60 1.21 11.28
C VAL A 132 -0.11 0.26 10.18
N ALA A 133 -0.98 -0.56 9.58
CA ALA A 133 -0.61 -1.42 8.46
C ALA A 133 -0.10 -0.61 7.26
N SER A 134 -0.73 0.54 6.99
CA SER A 134 -0.32 1.47 5.93
C SER A 134 1.00 2.18 6.27
N LEU A 135 1.32 2.40 7.54
CA LEU A 135 2.62 2.91 7.97
C LEU A 135 3.72 1.88 7.79
N VAL A 136 3.46 0.63 8.17
CA VAL A 136 4.45 -0.44 8.03
C VAL A 136 4.70 -0.75 6.55
N CYS A 137 3.66 -0.85 5.73
CA CYS A 137 3.77 -1.15 4.31
C CYS A 137 4.20 0.08 3.49
N GLY A 138 3.63 1.25 3.77
CA GLY A 138 3.84 2.47 2.99
C GLY A 138 5.03 3.32 3.41
N VAL A 139 5.57 3.11 4.61
CA VAL A 139 6.70 3.91 5.14
C VAL A 139 7.84 3.02 5.59
N ALA A 140 7.61 2.07 6.51
CA ALA A 140 8.70 1.25 7.06
C ALA A 140 9.34 0.33 6.00
N ALA A 141 8.53 -0.36 5.20
CA ALA A 141 9.03 -1.23 4.12
C ALA A 141 9.84 -0.46 3.04
N PRO A 142 9.40 0.70 2.53
CA PRO A 142 10.20 1.48 1.59
C PRO A 142 11.47 2.09 2.21
N ILE A 143 11.44 2.52 3.48
CA ILE A 143 12.65 2.98 4.18
C ILE A 143 13.68 1.84 4.27
N LEU A 144 13.24 0.63 4.62
CA LEU A 144 14.12 -0.55 4.66
C LEU A 144 14.66 -0.92 3.28
N PHE A 145 13.88 -0.70 2.21
CA PHE A 145 14.34 -0.83 0.82
C PHE A 145 15.47 0.17 0.50
N ILE A 146 15.30 1.43 0.87
CA ILE A 146 16.29 2.49 0.63
C ILE A 146 17.57 2.21 1.44
N VAL A 147 17.43 2.00 2.75
CA VAL A 147 18.58 1.77 3.65
C VAL A 147 19.30 0.48 3.28
N GLY A 148 18.59 -0.60 3.00
CA GLY A 148 19.22 -1.85 2.58
C GLY A 148 19.90 -1.72 1.21
N GLY A 149 19.35 -0.93 0.27
CA GLY A 149 20.00 -0.63 -1.00
C GLY A 149 21.33 0.15 -0.81
N ILE A 150 21.36 1.10 0.11
CA ILE A 150 22.58 1.85 0.46
C ILE A 150 23.62 0.94 1.12
N GLN A 151 23.21 0.06 2.03
CA GLN A 151 24.12 -0.93 2.66
C GLN A 151 24.72 -1.88 1.61
N GLN A 152 23.94 -2.31 0.63
CA GLN A 152 24.45 -3.11 -0.48
C GLN A 152 25.49 -2.38 -1.34
N ASN A 153 25.26 -1.10 -1.65
CA ASN A 153 26.21 -0.30 -2.42
C ASN A 153 27.53 -0.10 -1.65
N LYS A 154 27.46 0.13 -0.34
CA LYS A 154 28.65 0.26 0.51
C LYS A 154 29.46 -1.04 0.54
N ALA A 155 28.82 -2.18 0.76
CA ALA A 155 29.48 -3.49 0.76
C ALA A 155 30.12 -3.84 -0.60
N TYR A 156 29.51 -3.43 -1.72
CA TYR A 156 30.09 -3.61 -3.05
C TYR A 156 31.36 -2.79 -3.25
N ASN A 157 31.33 -1.52 -2.85
CA ASN A 157 32.46 -0.62 -3.00
C ASN A 157 33.64 -1.01 -2.08
N GLU A 158 33.37 -1.52 -0.88
CA GLU A 158 34.40 -2.06 0.02
C GLU A 158 35.05 -3.34 -0.53
N ALA A 159 34.30 -4.16 -1.27
CA ALA A 159 34.85 -5.36 -1.92
C ALA A 159 35.66 -5.07 -3.19
N HIS A 160 35.46 -3.91 -3.83
CA HIS A 160 36.09 -3.51 -5.10
C HIS A 160 37.05 -2.32 -4.96
N THR A 161 37.28 -1.81 -3.75
CA THR A 161 38.36 -0.85 -3.50
C THR A 161 39.64 -1.65 -3.23
N PRO A 162 40.71 -1.49 -4.03
CA PRO A 162 41.99 -2.07 -3.69
C PRO A 162 42.45 -1.42 -2.38
N THR A 163 42.66 -2.24 -1.35
CA THR A 163 43.37 -1.80 -0.15
C THR A 163 44.74 -1.25 -0.54
N PRO A 164 45.20 -0.15 0.06
CA PRO A 164 46.50 0.45 -0.24
C PRO A 164 47.67 -0.51 0.04
#